data_AF-A0A359G2Q5-F1
#
_entry.id   AF-A0A359G2Q5-F1
#
_cell.length_a   1.000
_cell.length_b   1.000
_cell.length_c   1.000
_cell.angle_alpha   90.00
_cell.angle_beta   90.00
_cell.angle_gamma   90.00
#
_symmetry.space_group_name_H-M   'P 1'
#
loop_
_entity.id
_entity.type
_entity.pdbx_description
1 polymer ?
#
loop_
_entity_poly.entity_id
_entity_poly.type
_entity_poly.pdbx_seq_one_letter_code
_entity_poly.pdbx_strand_id
1 'polypeptide(L)'
;MLLLPLFAVTQPTAAQVASTQPTTAQPAAAPLHPAAGETVAETDVERLGVDAYFAVEPVDEALRRRIVGRSYREGCPVPLADLRYLRVLHRDFEGRTRRGELLCHRDIADDLAAIFRALYLAGYPIAQIRLVDDFDADDVRSMEADNTSAFNYRPIAGSRTLSRHSLGRAIDINPLRNPCVRLRDGRMLVEPEAGRPYADRTRDFPGRLHGEDLCVRLFKARGFRWGGDWRSLKDYQHFEK
;
A
#
# COMPACT_ATOMS: atom_id res chain seq x y z
N MET A 1 -89.28 -45.95 19.44
CA MET A 1 -88.37 -44.83 19.79
C MET A 1 -86.94 -45.28 19.53
N LEU A 2 -86.43 -45.03 18.33
CA LEU A 2 -85.03 -45.31 17.96
C LEU A 2 -84.18 -44.10 18.38
N LEU A 3 -83.17 -44.32 19.23
CA LEU A 3 -82.10 -43.35 19.48
C LEU A 3 -80.96 -43.60 18.48
N LEU A 4 -80.66 -42.59 17.64
CA LEU A 4 -79.44 -42.51 16.83
C LEU A 4 -78.41 -41.63 17.59
N PRO A 5 -77.12 -42.01 17.66
CA PRO A 5 -76.11 -41.16 18.27
C PRO A 5 -75.61 -40.10 17.27
N LEU A 6 -75.44 -38.86 17.76
CA LEU A 6 -74.79 -37.77 17.04
C LEU A 6 -73.29 -38.08 16.86
N PHE A 7 -72.81 -38.09 15.61
CA PHE A 7 -71.38 -38.03 15.31
C PHE A 7 -70.88 -36.59 15.44
N ALA A 8 -69.88 -36.38 16.30
CA ALA A 8 -69.17 -35.11 16.41
C ALA A 8 -68.16 -34.99 15.26
N VAL A 9 -68.32 -33.97 14.42
CA VAL A 9 -67.35 -33.60 13.37
C VAL A 9 -66.29 -32.69 14.00
N THR A 10 -65.06 -33.18 14.15
CA THR A 10 -63.89 -32.38 14.52
C THR A 10 -63.37 -31.63 13.30
N GLN A 11 -63.38 -30.30 13.33
CA GLN A 11 -62.72 -29.47 12.32
C GLN A 11 -61.19 -29.48 12.52
N PRO A 12 -60.38 -29.47 11.45
CA PRO A 12 -58.93 -29.37 11.57
C PRO A 12 -58.51 -27.93 11.91
N THR A 13 -57.62 -27.80 12.89
CA THR A 13 -56.98 -26.54 13.29
C THR A 13 -55.98 -26.11 12.22
N ALA A 14 -56.16 -24.92 11.64
CA ALA A 14 -55.20 -24.33 10.70
C ALA A 14 -53.94 -23.89 11.46
N ALA A 15 -52.79 -24.49 11.15
CA ALA A 15 -51.50 -24.03 11.66
C ALA A 15 -51.11 -22.72 10.97
N GLN A 16 -50.97 -21.64 11.74
CA GLN A 16 -50.40 -20.38 11.28
C GLN A 16 -48.89 -20.55 11.08
N VAL A 17 -48.45 -20.48 9.83
CA VAL A 17 -47.03 -20.42 9.48
C VAL A 17 -46.56 -18.99 9.74
N ALA A 18 -45.73 -18.81 10.76
CA ALA A 18 -45.08 -17.53 11.03
C ALA A 18 -44.09 -17.20 9.90
N SER A 19 -44.36 -16.12 9.17
CA SER A 19 -43.47 -15.56 8.16
C SER A 19 -42.29 -14.87 8.85
N THR A 20 -41.13 -15.54 8.91
CA THR A 20 -39.88 -14.88 9.28
C THR A 20 -39.42 -14.01 8.11
N GLN A 21 -39.65 -12.69 8.21
CA GLN A 21 -38.99 -11.76 7.30
C GLN A 21 -37.48 -11.79 7.55
N PRO A 22 -36.66 -11.85 6.49
CA PRO A 22 -35.21 -11.73 6.64
C PRO A 22 -34.88 -10.29 7.07
N THR A 23 -34.37 -10.14 8.28
CA THR A 23 -33.74 -8.90 8.74
C THR A 23 -32.53 -8.65 7.83
N THR A 24 -32.63 -7.65 6.96
CA THR A 24 -31.48 -7.11 6.24
C THR A 24 -30.52 -6.50 7.27
N ALA A 25 -29.47 -7.24 7.61
CA ALA A 25 -28.36 -6.72 8.38
C ALA A 25 -27.77 -5.53 7.61
N GLN A 26 -27.82 -4.36 8.23
CA GLN A 26 -27.17 -3.15 7.74
C GLN A 26 -25.66 -3.44 7.63
N PRO A 27 -25.00 -3.16 6.49
CA PRO A 27 -23.59 -3.47 6.32
C PRO A 27 -22.79 -2.75 7.41
N ALA A 28 -21.94 -3.50 8.10
CA ALA A 28 -21.02 -2.96 9.09
C ALA A 28 -20.20 -1.84 8.42
N ALA A 29 -20.06 -0.70 9.12
CA ALA A 29 -19.21 0.38 8.66
C ALA A 29 -17.82 -0.16 8.35
N ALA A 30 -17.33 0.08 7.13
CA ALA A 30 -15.98 -0.33 6.74
C ALA A 30 -14.97 0.24 7.75
N PRO A 31 -13.93 -0.53 8.12
CA PRO A 31 -12.90 -0.02 9.02
C PRO A 31 -12.31 1.29 8.48
N LEU A 32 -12.08 2.26 9.38
CA LEU A 32 -11.53 3.58 9.06
C LEU A 32 -10.23 3.49 8.25
N HIS A 33 -9.47 2.42 8.45
CA HIS A 33 -8.33 2.02 7.63
C HIS A 33 -8.44 0.52 7.30
N PRO A 34 -8.85 0.13 6.08
CA PRO A 34 -8.78 -1.27 5.67
C PRO A 34 -7.32 -1.73 5.71
N ALA A 35 -7.05 -2.96 6.16
CA ALA A 35 -5.68 -3.37 6.46
C ALA A 35 -4.85 -3.49 5.17
N ALA A 36 -3.72 -2.81 5.13
CA ALA A 36 -2.76 -2.96 4.04
C ALA A 36 -2.28 -4.41 3.95
N GLY A 37 -2.05 -4.88 2.72
CA GLY A 37 -1.70 -6.26 2.42
C GLY A 37 -2.89 -7.22 2.37
N GLU A 38 -4.13 -6.80 2.58
CA GLU A 38 -5.29 -7.64 2.28
C GLU A 38 -5.43 -7.88 0.77
N THR A 39 -5.77 -9.11 0.39
CA THR A 39 -6.19 -9.43 -0.99
C THR A 39 -7.58 -8.88 -1.24
N VAL A 40 -7.78 -8.23 -2.38
CA VAL A 40 -9.10 -7.81 -2.87
C VAL A 40 -9.51 -8.75 -4.00
N ALA A 41 -10.76 -9.22 -3.98
CA ALA A 41 -11.29 -10.00 -5.09
C ALA A 41 -11.46 -9.13 -6.34
N GLU A 42 -11.08 -9.66 -7.51
CA GLU A 42 -11.25 -8.94 -8.79
C GLU A 42 -12.72 -8.54 -9.02
N THR A 43 -13.65 -9.43 -8.68
CA THR A 43 -15.09 -9.19 -8.79
C THR A 43 -15.56 -8.02 -7.94
N ASP A 44 -14.92 -7.73 -6.80
CA ASP A 44 -15.21 -6.55 -6.00
C ASP A 44 -14.69 -5.27 -6.66
N VAL A 45 -13.48 -5.34 -7.26
CA VAL A 45 -12.91 -4.21 -8.01
C VAL A 45 -13.77 -3.89 -9.23
N GLU A 46 -14.26 -4.89 -9.96
CA GLU A 46 -15.16 -4.73 -11.10
C GLU A 46 -16.51 -4.12 -10.67
N ARG A 47 -17.09 -4.63 -9.57
CA ARG A 47 -18.39 -4.19 -9.07
C ARG A 47 -18.38 -2.77 -8.50
N LEU A 48 -17.33 -2.40 -7.75
CA LEU A 48 -17.21 -1.10 -7.08
C LEU A 48 -16.49 -0.06 -7.92
N GLY A 49 -15.77 -0.49 -8.96
CA GLY A 49 -14.88 0.35 -9.76
C GLY A 49 -13.52 0.53 -9.07
N VAL A 50 -12.45 0.58 -9.88
CA VAL A 50 -11.07 0.74 -9.40
C VAL A 50 -10.90 1.99 -8.53
N ASP A 51 -11.57 3.08 -8.87
CA ASP A 51 -11.42 4.37 -8.19
C ASP A 51 -11.93 4.34 -6.74
N ALA A 52 -12.81 3.39 -6.38
CA ALA A 52 -13.24 3.18 -5.00
C ALA A 52 -12.11 2.74 -4.05
N TYR A 53 -10.97 2.32 -4.60
CA TYR A 53 -9.80 1.83 -3.86
C TYR A 53 -8.62 2.80 -3.87
N PHE A 54 -8.76 3.94 -4.57
CA PHE A 54 -7.75 5.00 -4.60
C PHE A 54 -8.30 6.21 -3.86
N ALA A 55 -7.59 6.65 -2.83
CA ALA A 55 -7.99 7.82 -2.05
C ALA A 55 -6.76 8.59 -1.58
N VAL A 56 -6.91 9.91 -1.44
CA VAL A 56 -5.94 10.81 -0.82
C VAL A 56 -6.66 11.53 0.31
N GLU A 57 -6.26 11.28 1.54
CA GLU A 57 -6.96 11.72 2.74
C GLU A 57 -5.99 12.46 3.69
N PRO A 58 -6.47 13.42 4.50
CA PRO A 58 -5.69 13.95 5.62
C PRO A 58 -5.30 12.85 6.62
N VAL A 59 -4.25 13.10 7.39
CA VAL A 59 -3.90 12.22 8.53
C VAL A 59 -4.98 12.37 9.61
N ASP A 60 -5.77 11.32 9.81
CA ASP A 60 -6.76 11.26 10.89
C ASP A 60 -6.11 10.88 12.23
N GLU A 61 -6.90 10.89 13.30
CA GLU A 61 -6.41 10.61 14.65
C GLU A 61 -5.99 9.13 14.84
N ALA A 62 -6.60 8.19 14.11
CA ALA A 62 -6.20 6.79 14.17
C ALA A 62 -4.82 6.57 13.56
N LEU A 63 -4.57 7.13 12.38
CA LEU A 63 -3.28 7.11 11.72
C LEU A 63 -2.24 7.90 12.52
N ARG A 64 -2.60 9.06 13.08
CA ARG A 64 -1.71 9.86 13.94
C ARG A 64 -1.16 9.02 15.10
N ARG A 65 -2.01 8.25 15.79
CA ARG A 65 -1.57 7.33 16.86
C ARG A 65 -0.64 6.23 16.37
N ARG A 66 -0.78 5.82 15.11
CA ARG A 66 0.05 4.78 14.48
C ARG A 66 1.46 5.27 14.17
N ILE A 67 1.61 6.53 13.74
CA ILE A 67 2.88 7.05 13.20
C ILE A 67 3.67 7.90 14.20
N VAL A 68 3.01 8.59 15.13
CA VAL A 68 3.68 9.47 16.10
C VAL A 68 4.47 8.66 17.11
N GLY A 69 5.75 9.02 17.29
CA GLY A 69 6.72 8.27 18.08
C GLY A 69 7.46 7.18 17.28
N ARG A 70 7.03 6.89 16.06
CA ARG A 70 7.62 5.90 15.14
C ARG A 70 8.21 6.59 13.91
N SER A 71 7.53 6.53 12.76
CA SER A 71 7.99 7.16 11.52
C SER A 71 7.85 8.68 11.53
N TYR A 72 7.01 9.23 12.42
CA TYR A 72 6.88 10.65 12.71
C TYR A 72 7.31 10.93 14.16
N ARG A 73 8.35 11.72 14.37
CA ARG A 73 8.88 12.02 15.73
C ARG A 73 9.02 13.52 15.95
N GLU A 74 9.30 13.88 17.20
CA GLU A 74 9.65 15.26 17.55
C GLU A 74 10.81 15.76 16.68
N GLY A 75 10.72 17.03 16.26
CA GLY A 75 11.67 17.64 15.34
C GLY A 75 11.44 17.32 13.86
N CYS A 76 10.40 16.55 13.50
CA CYS A 76 10.01 16.38 12.10
C CYS A 76 9.68 17.77 11.50
N PRO A 77 10.33 18.17 10.39
CA PRO A 77 10.14 19.51 9.82
C PRO A 77 8.83 19.64 9.04
N VAL A 78 8.16 18.53 8.74
CA VAL A 78 6.90 18.52 7.99
C VAL A 78 5.74 18.46 8.98
N PRO A 79 4.84 19.46 9.01
CA PRO A 79 3.63 19.38 9.82
C PRO A 79 2.74 18.20 9.42
N LEU A 80 2.08 17.54 10.38
CA LEU A 80 1.10 16.48 10.09
C LEU A 80 0.01 16.94 9.10
N ALA A 81 -0.40 18.20 9.15
CA ALA A 81 -1.38 18.79 8.23
C ALA A 81 -0.91 18.84 6.76
N ASP A 82 0.40 18.76 6.53
CA ASP A 82 0.99 18.71 5.19
C ASP A 82 1.23 17.28 4.69
N LEU A 83 1.00 16.27 5.53
CA LEU A 83 1.02 14.88 5.12
C LEU A 83 -0.36 14.42 4.62
N ARG A 84 -0.34 13.47 3.70
CA ARG A 84 -1.52 12.79 3.15
C ARG A 84 -1.34 11.29 3.26
N TYR A 85 -2.41 10.64 3.68
CA TYR A 85 -2.57 9.21 3.66
C TYR A 85 -3.19 8.80 2.33
N LEU A 86 -2.58 7.83 1.66
CA LEU A 86 -3.06 7.33 0.40
C LEU A 86 -3.48 5.88 0.56
N ARG A 87 -4.65 5.54 0.03
CA ARG A 87 -5.03 4.16 -0.26
C ARG A 87 -4.79 3.90 -1.74
N VAL A 88 -4.19 2.77 -2.06
CA VAL A 88 -3.91 2.34 -3.43
C VAL A 88 -4.16 0.85 -3.59
N LEU A 89 -4.35 0.40 -4.83
CA LEU A 89 -4.19 -1.01 -5.20
C LEU A 89 -2.84 -1.25 -5.85
N HIS A 90 -2.34 -2.47 -5.71
CA HIS A 90 -1.19 -2.98 -6.46
C HIS A 90 -1.37 -4.46 -6.79
N ARG A 91 -0.56 -4.95 -7.73
CA ARG A 91 -0.44 -6.38 -8.04
C ARG A 91 0.81 -6.91 -7.37
N ASP A 92 0.68 -7.98 -6.59
CA ASP A 92 1.85 -8.68 -6.07
C ASP A 92 2.55 -9.51 -7.15
N PHE A 93 3.66 -10.14 -6.79
CA PHE A 93 4.43 -10.98 -7.72
C PHE A 93 3.67 -12.23 -8.18
N GLU A 94 2.60 -12.62 -7.47
CA GLU A 94 1.67 -13.67 -7.89
C GLU A 94 0.49 -13.14 -8.72
N GLY A 95 0.45 -11.83 -9.00
CA GLY A 95 -0.60 -11.17 -9.80
C GLY A 95 -1.89 -10.88 -9.05
N ARG A 96 -1.94 -11.11 -7.73
CA ARG A 96 -3.13 -10.87 -6.91
C ARG A 96 -3.32 -9.38 -6.68
N THR A 97 -4.56 -8.90 -6.65
CA THR A 97 -4.85 -7.53 -6.21
C THR A 97 -4.69 -7.40 -4.71
N ARG A 98 -3.89 -6.43 -4.28
CA ARG A 98 -3.56 -6.17 -2.88
C ARG A 98 -3.87 -4.72 -2.53
N ARG A 99 -4.40 -4.50 -1.32
CA ARG A 99 -4.50 -3.15 -0.73
C ARG A 99 -3.12 -2.67 -0.32
N GLY A 100 -2.82 -1.42 -0.67
CA GLY A 100 -1.61 -0.72 -0.27
C GLY A 100 -1.93 0.60 0.41
N GLU A 101 -0.99 1.07 1.21
CA GLU A 101 -1.08 2.37 1.88
C GLU A 101 0.24 3.15 1.82
N LEU A 102 0.15 4.47 1.63
CA LEU A 102 1.31 5.36 1.64
C LEU A 102 1.05 6.57 2.52
N LEU A 103 2.10 7.13 3.08
CA LEU A 103 2.11 8.43 3.72
C LEU A 103 3.13 9.30 2.98
N CYS A 104 2.72 10.48 2.53
CA CYS A 104 3.58 11.39 1.77
C CYS A 104 3.19 12.85 2.01
N HIS A 105 3.97 13.79 1.48
CA HIS A 105 3.65 15.20 1.50
C HIS A 105 2.54 15.50 0.47
N ARG A 106 1.62 16.40 0.82
CA ARG A 106 0.46 16.78 -0.03
C ARG A 106 0.85 17.13 -1.47
N ASP A 107 1.96 17.83 -1.66
CA ASP A 107 2.50 18.24 -2.97
C ASP A 107 2.80 17.10 -3.95
N ILE A 108 2.97 15.86 -3.47
CA ILE A 108 3.19 14.70 -4.33
C ILE A 108 2.08 13.64 -4.24
N ALA A 109 1.04 13.89 -3.43
CA ALA A 109 0.02 12.89 -3.13
C ALA A 109 -0.80 12.50 -4.36
N ASP A 110 -1.29 13.48 -5.12
CA ASP A 110 -2.08 13.23 -6.34
C ASP A 110 -1.23 12.57 -7.44
N ASP A 111 0.05 12.94 -7.53
CA ASP A 111 1.00 12.32 -8.44
C ASP A 111 1.18 10.83 -8.13
N LEU A 112 1.43 10.49 -6.86
CA LEU A 112 1.57 9.11 -6.43
C LEU A 112 0.28 8.32 -6.67
N ALA A 113 -0.89 8.85 -6.28
CA ALA A 113 -2.17 8.19 -6.51
C ALA A 113 -2.37 7.85 -7.99
N ALA A 114 -2.07 8.79 -8.89
CA ALA A 114 -2.19 8.59 -10.32
C ALA A 114 -1.15 7.61 -10.89
N ILE A 115 0.08 7.60 -10.38
CA ILE A 115 1.12 6.63 -10.76
C ILE A 115 0.71 5.22 -10.35
N PHE A 116 0.36 5.00 -9.07
CA PHE A 116 -0.02 3.67 -8.58
C PHE A 116 -1.26 3.15 -9.27
N ARG A 117 -2.23 4.01 -9.60
CA ARG A 117 -3.38 3.62 -10.42
C ARG A 117 -2.95 3.12 -11.79
N ALA A 118 -2.06 3.84 -12.48
CA ALA A 118 -1.56 3.42 -13.79
C ALA A 118 -0.75 2.12 -13.71
N LEU A 119 0.09 1.96 -12.67
CA LEU A 119 0.84 0.72 -12.42
C LEU A 119 -0.09 -0.46 -12.16
N TYR A 120 -1.12 -0.29 -11.32
CA TYR A 120 -2.10 -1.32 -11.02
C TYR A 120 -2.85 -1.78 -12.28
N LEU A 121 -3.35 -0.84 -13.08
CA LEU A 121 -4.05 -1.14 -14.33
C LEU A 121 -3.15 -1.82 -15.37
N ALA A 122 -1.86 -1.54 -15.34
CA ALA A 122 -0.87 -2.17 -16.22
C ALA A 122 -0.39 -3.54 -15.71
N GLY A 123 -0.87 -4.01 -14.54
CA GLY A 123 -0.42 -5.26 -13.98
C GLY A 123 1.01 -5.22 -13.41
N TYR A 124 1.54 -4.03 -13.11
CA TYR A 124 2.94 -3.88 -12.69
C TYR A 124 3.19 -4.52 -11.31
N PRO A 125 4.19 -5.41 -11.17
CA PRO A 125 4.40 -6.16 -9.94
C PRO A 125 5.11 -5.32 -8.86
N ILE A 126 4.48 -5.26 -7.68
CA ILE A 126 4.99 -4.61 -6.46
C ILE A 126 4.83 -5.60 -5.31
N ALA A 127 5.89 -5.89 -4.56
CA ALA A 127 5.85 -6.92 -3.51
C ALA A 127 4.78 -6.61 -2.45
N GLN A 128 4.86 -5.41 -1.87
CA GLN A 128 3.91 -4.90 -0.91
C GLN A 128 4.04 -3.39 -0.79
N ILE A 129 2.98 -2.75 -0.30
CA ILE A 129 2.93 -1.33 0.00
C ILE A 129 2.30 -1.14 1.38
N ARG A 130 3.12 -0.87 2.38
CA ARG A 130 2.73 -0.69 3.78
C ARG A 130 3.46 0.52 4.34
N LEU A 131 2.89 1.14 5.39
CA LEU A 131 3.64 2.15 6.13
C LEU A 131 4.85 1.51 6.81
N VAL A 132 5.97 2.24 6.85
CA VAL A 132 7.18 1.82 7.56
C VAL A 132 6.94 1.55 9.05
N ASP A 133 5.88 2.10 9.63
CA ASP A 133 5.48 1.90 11.03
C ASP A 133 5.15 0.43 11.36
N ASP A 134 4.71 -0.34 10.37
CA ASP A 134 4.50 -1.79 10.47
C ASP A 134 5.81 -2.57 10.61
N PHE A 135 6.94 -1.91 10.34
CA PHE A 135 8.31 -2.39 10.51
C PHE A 135 9.04 -1.64 11.63
N ASP A 136 8.29 -1.08 12.59
CA ASP A 136 8.82 -0.26 13.69
C ASP A 136 9.56 1.00 13.24
N ALA A 137 9.24 1.51 12.04
CA ALA A 137 9.95 2.59 11.35
C ALA A 137 11.44 2.29 11.08
N ASP A 138 11.83 1.02 11.12
CA ASP A 138 13.14 0.54 10.73
C ASP A 138 13.21 0.42 9.21
N ASP A 139 14.05 1.28 8.62
CA ASP A 139 14.24 1.38 7.18
C ASP A 139 14.80 0.09 6.58
N VAL A 140 15.76 -0.54 7.27
CA VAL A 140 16.39 -1.77 6.78
C VAL A 140 15.38 -2.91 6.79
N ARG A 141 14.62 -3.07 7.87
CA ARG A 141 13.58 -4.13 7.95
C ARG A 141 12.51 -3.93 6.88
N SER A 142 12.08 -2.69 6.63
CA SER A 142 11.14 -2.36 5.55
C SER A 142 11.73 -2.70 4.18
N MET A 143 12.98 -2.30 3.91
CA MET A 143 13.63 -2.57 2.64
C MET A 143 13.87 -4.07 2.40
N GLU A 144 14.30 -4.81 3.43
CA GLU A 144 14.50 -6.27 3.35
C GLU A 144 13.21 -7.04 3.11
N ALA A 145 12.07 -6.49 3.57
CA ALA A 145 10.75 -7.01 3.26
C ALA A 145 10.28 -6.65 1.84
N ASP A 146 11.08 -5.95 1.04
CA ASP A 146 10.72 -5.45 -0.30
C ASP A 146 9.52 -4.48 -0.27
N ASN A 147 9.35 -3.75 0.85
CA ASN A 147 8.22 -2.85 1.06
C ASN A 147 8.42 -1.52 0.33
N THR A 148 7.46 -1.20 -0.55
CA THR A 148 7.38 0.11 -1.19
C THR A 148 6.84 1.14 -0.22
N SER A 149 7.59 2.23 0.04
CA SER A 149 7.23 3.22 1.06
C SER A 149 7.74 4.64 0.76
N ALA A 150 7.04 5.66 1.27
CA ALA A 150 7.29 7.06 0.93
C ALA A 150 7.78 7.94 2.10
N PHE A 151 7.09 7.95 3.24
CA PHE A 151 7.50 8.76 4.39
C PHE A 151 8.19 7.93 5.47
N ASN A 152 9.35 8.41 5.94
CA ASN A 152 10.02 7.93 7.15
C ASN A 152 10.96 9.01 7.66
N TYR A 153 10.64 9.66 8.78
CA TYR A 153 11.47 10.72 9.37
C TYR A 153 12.74 10.15 9.99
N ARG A 154 13.85 10.23 9.24
CA ARG A 154 15.18 9.74 9.64
C ARG A 154 16.31 10.50 8.93
N PRO A 155 17.50 10.56 9.53
CA PRO A 155 18.69 10.90 8.76
C PRO A 155 18.99 9.85 7.68
N ILE A 156 19.72 10.26 6.65
CA ILE A 156 20.36 9.34 5.70
C ILE A 156 21.32 8.43 6.49
N ALA A 157 21.39 7.15 6.12
CA ALA A 157 22.27 6.18 6.77
C ALA A 157 23.73 6.70 6.85
N GLY A 158 24.30 6.70 8.06
CA GLY A 158 25.66 7.19 8.32
C GLY A 158 25.84 8.71 8.25
N SER A 159 24.77 9.50 8.21
CA SER A 159 24.80 10.96 8.13
C SER A 159 23.91 11.61 9.20
N ARG A 160 24.05 12.93 9.38
CA ARG A 160 23.11 13.78 10.14
C ARG A 160 22.11 14.49 9.25
N THR A 161 22.29 14.43 7.93
CA THR A 161 21.39 15.04 6.94
C THR A 161 20.10 14.25 6.85
N LEU A 162 18.95 14.92 6.87
CA LEU A 162 17.66 14.27 6.71
C LEU A 162 17.50 13.66 5.31
N SER A 163 16.95 12.45 5.26
CA SER A 163 16.54 11.81 4.02
C SER A 163 15.38 12.56 3.37
N ARG A 164 15.22 12.49 2.03
CA ARG A 164 14.05 13.06 1.34
C ARG A 164 12.73 12.41 1.74
N HIS A 165 12.78 11.16 2.20
CA HIS A 165 11.64 10.49 2.84
C HIS A 165 11.17 11.20 4.12
N SER A 166 12.07 11.89 4.83
CA SER A 166 11.70 12.72 5.99
C SER A 166 10.83 13.92 5.63
N LEU A 167 10.90 14.34 4.36
CA LEU A 167 10.10 15.44 3.84
C LEU A 167 8.79 14.94 3.21
N GLY A 168 8.55 13.62 3.18
CA GLY A 168 7.42 13.01 2.48
C GLY A 168 7.46 13.23 0.96
N ARG A 169 8.64 13.53 0.41
CA ARG A 169 8.83 13.91 -1.00
C ARG A 169 9.62 12.88 -1.81
N ALA A 170 9.76 11.68 -1.27
CA ALA A 170 10.41 10.57 -1.91
C ALA A 170 9.57 9.29 -1.78
N ILE A 171 9.90 8.31 -2.59
CA ILE A 171 9.35 6.96 -2.51
C ILE A 171 10.35 5.95 -3.04
N ASP A 172 10.42 4.81 -2.37
CA ASP A 172 11.23 3.67 -2.76
C ASP A 172 10.31 2.55 -3.29
N ILE A 173 10.62 1.97 -4.44
CA ILE A 173 9.82 0.91 -5.09
C ILE A 173 10.57 -0.43 -5.09
N ASN A 174 9.98 -1.44 -4.46
CA ASN A 174 10.57 -2.77 -4.27
C ASN A 174 12.07 -2.71 -3.87
N PRO A 175 12.41 -2.15 -2.70
CA PRO A 175 13.79 -1.96 -2.23
C PRO A 175 14.72 -3.17 -2.33
N LEU A 176 14.22 -4.37 -2.02
CA LEU A 176 15.05 -5.59 -2.03
C LEU A 176 15.50 -5.91 -3.46
N ARG A 177 14.59 -5.72 -4.42
CA ARG A 177 14.83 -5.98 -5.86
C ARG A 177 15.52 -4.84 -6.60
N ASN A 178 15.40 -3.62 -6.08
CA ASN A 178 16.01 -2.42 -6.64
C ASN A 178 16.94 -1.75 -5.63
N PRO A 179 17.96 -2.46 -5.14
CA PRO A 179 18.75 -1.97 -4.01
C PRO A 179 19.56 -0.72 -4.36
N CYS A 180 19.94 0.03 -3.35
CA CYS A 180 20.96 1.05 -3.47
C CYS A 180 22.34 0.41 -3.60
N VAL A 181 23.10 0.80 -4.62
CA VAL A 181 24.42 0.26 -4.95
C VAL A 181 25.45 1.39 -4.98
N ARG A 182 26.50 1.24 -4.18
CA ARG A 182 27.62 2.18 -4.12
C ARG A 182 28.94 1.44 -4.28
N LEU A 183 29.80 1.93 -5.17
CA LEU A 183 31.18 1.48 -5.25
C LEU A 183 32.05 2.37 -4.35
N ARG A 184 32.72 1.76 -3.37
CA ARG A 184 33.67 2.43 -2.48
C ARG A 184 34.93 1.60 -2.38
N ASP A 185 36.08 2.17 -2.75
CA ASP A 185 37.40 1.53 -2.63
C ASP A 185 37.45 0.13 -3.30
N GLY A 186 36.82 -0.02 -4.47
CA GLY A 186 36.73 -1.30 -5.19
C GLY A 186 35.72 -2.30 -4.61
N ARG A 187 35.10 -2.00 -3.47
CA ARG A 187 34.05 -2.82 -2.85
C ARG A 187 32.67 -2.30 -3.21
N MET A 188 31.82 -3.20 -3.70
CA MET A 188 30.40 -2.93 -3.91
C MET A 188 29.66 -3.07 -2.57
N LEU A 189 29.06 -1.98 -2.12
CA LEU A 189 28.11 -1.91 -1.02
C LEU A 189 26.70 -1.93 -1.59
N VAL A 190 25.84 -2.77 -1.02
CA VAL A 190 24.45 -2.92 -1.43
C VAL A 190 23.55 -2.75 -0.21
N GLU A 191 22.55 -1.88 -0.32
CA GLU A 191 21.59 -1.58 0.74
C GLU A 191 20.17 -1.79 0.19
N PRO A 192 19.34 -2.68 0.79
CA PRO A 192 19.69 -3.59 1.88
C PRO A 192 20.68 -4.69 1.43
N GLU A 193 21.47 -5.25 2.35
CA GLU A 193 22.46 -6.30 2.02
C GLU A 193 21.79 -7.54 1.41
N ALA A 194 20.58 -7.88 1.87
CA ALA A 194 19.77 -8.96 1.29
C ALA A 194 19.43 -8.73 -0.20
N GLY A 195 19.50 -7.49 -0.68
CA GLY A 195 19.29 -7.12 -2.08
C GLY A 195 20.48 -7.41 -3.00
N ARG A 196 21.63 -7.85 -2.46
CA ARG A 196 22.84 -8.15 -3.24
C ARG A 196 22.64 -9.05 -4.47
N PRO A 197 21.78 -10.09 -4.46
CA PRO A 197 21.48 -10.88 -5.66
C PRO A 197 20.86 -10.08 -6.81
N TYR A 198 20.24 -8.93 -6.52
CA TYR A 198 19.58 -8.03 -7.47
C TYR A 198 20.46 -6.84 -7.88
N ALA A 199 21.67 -6.70 -7.32
CA ALA A 199 22.62 -5.65 -7.70
C ALA A 199 23.21 -5.88 -9.10
N ASP A 200 23.26 -7.13 -9.57
CA ASP A 200 23.58 -7.43 -10.97
C ASP A 200 22.42 -7.04 -11.88
N ARG A 201 22.54 -5.86 -12.48
CA ARG A 201 21.52 -5.27 -13.36
C ARG A 201 21.50 -5.86 -14.78
N THR A 202 22.40 -6.79 -15.11
CA THR A 202 22.35 -7.51 -16.40
C THR A 202 21.26 -8.58 -16.42
N ARG A 203 20.86 -9.05 -15.24
CA ARG A 203 19.79 -10.02 -15.06
C ARG A 203 18.43 -9.36 -15.23
N ASP A 204 17.50 -10.11 -15.78
CA ASP A 204 16.10 -9.71 -15.87
C ASP A 204 15.25 -10.44 -14.82
N PHE A 205 14.31 -9.71 -14.23
CA PHE A 205 13.38 -10.24 -13.22
C PHE A 205 12.18 -9.29 -13.06
N PRO A 206 11.02 -9.81 -12.62
CA PRO A 206 9.84 -8.97 -12.38
C PRO A 206 10.11 -7.84 -11.37
N GLY A 207 9.57 -6.65 -11.65
CA GLY A 207 9.66 -5.47 -10.77
C GLY A 207 11.02 -4.76 -10.80
N ARG A 208 11.86 -5.09 -11.77
CA ARG A 208 13.19 -4.50 -11.97
C ARG A 208 13.08 -3.10 -12.60
N LEU A 209 13.56 -2.09 -11.90
CA LEU A 209 13.65 -0.73 -12.45
C LEU A 209 14.85 -0.57 -13.39
N HIS A 210 14.60 0.01 -14.57
CA HIS A 210 15.59 0.42 -15.57
C HIS A 210 15.06 1.62 -16.37
N GLY A 211 15.89 2.26 -17.20
CA GLY A 211 15.56 3.55 -17.83
C GLY A 211 14.32 3.56 -18.74
N GLU A 212 13.91 2.41 -19.27
CA GLU A 212 12.74 2.25 -20.15
C GLU A 212 11.51 1.68 -19.41
N ASP A 213 11.70 1.26 -18.16
CA ASP A 213 10.67 0.64 -17.34
C ASP A 213 9.45 1.54 -17.17
N LEU A 214 8.25 0.94 -17.17
CA LEU A 214 6.99 1.67 -17.06
C LEU A 214 6.94 2.53 -15.78
N CYS A 215 7.38 1.98 -14.65
CA CYS A 215 7.38 2.70 -13.38
C CYS A 215 8.28 3.93 -13.45
N VAL A 216 9.52 3.75 -13.94
CA VAL A 216 10.46 4.87 -14.13
C VAL A 216 9.88 5.95 -15.04
N ARG A 217 9.25 5.58 -16.17
CA ARG A 217 8.63 6.54 -17.09
C ARG A 217 7.46 7.29 -16.47
N LEU A 218 6.60 6.62 -15.70
CA LEU A 218 5.44 7.24 -15.05
C LEU A 218 5.87 8.27 -13.98
N PHE A 219 6.91 7.95 -13.20
CA PHE A 219 7.50 8.87 -12.23
C PHE A 219 8.14 10.08 -12.92
N LYS A 220 9.00 9.85 -13.92
CA LYS A 220 9.66 10.94 -14.68
C LYS A 220 8.67 11.85 -15.38
N ALA A 221 7.58 11.31 -15.94
CA ALA A 221 6.52 12.10 -16.57
C ALA A 221 5.82 13.09 -15.62
N ARG A 222 5.91 12.86 -14.31
CA ARG A 222 5.39 13.76 -13.25
C ARG A 222 6.47 14.61 -12.58
N GLY A 223 7.68 14.61 -13.13
CA GLY A 223 8.79 15.45 -12.68
C GLY A 223 9.62 14.86 -11.55
N PHE A 224 9.45 13.58 -11.20
CA PHE A 224 10.34 12.92 -10.25
C PHE A 224 11.70 12.66 -10.88
N ARG A 225 12.76 12.81 -10.08
CA ARG A 225 14.10 12.34 -10.39
C ARG A 225 14.25 10.91 -9.88
N TRP A 226 14.97 10.08 -10.63
CA TRP A 226 15.20 8.69 -10.27
C TRP A 226 16.64 8.48 -9.82
N GLY A 227 16.85 7.81 -8.68
CA GLY A 227 18.16 7.53 -8.12
C GLY A 227 19.02 6.60 -8.98
N GLY A 228 18.41 5.81 -9.87
CA GLY A 228 19.12 5.03 -10.89
C GLY A 228 19.87 5.87 -11.92
N ASP A 229 19.51 7.16 -12.09
CA ASP A 229 20.20 8.09 -13.01
C ASP A 229 21.43 8.76 -12.37
N TRP A 230 21.61 8.67 -11.05
CA TRP A 230 22.74 9.30 -10.34
C TRP A 230 24.09 8.69 -10.77
N ARG A 231 25.18 9.46 -10.66
CA ARG A 231 26.48 9.08 -11.24
C ARG A 231 27.26 8.05 -10.41
N SER A 232 27.37 8.26 -9.10
CA SER A 232 28.26 7.49 -8.22
C SER A 232 27.53 6.60 -7.20
N LEU A 233 26.33 7.01 -6.78
CA LEU A 233 25.42 6.27 -5.92
C LEU A 233 24.24 5.85 -6.77
N LYS A 234 24.08 4.56 -7.08
CA LYS A 234 22.94 4.06 -7.85
C LYS A 234 21.84 3.63 -6.88
N ASP A 235 20.91 4.52 -6.60
CA ASP A 235 19.78 4.23 -5.72
C ASP A 235 18.57 3.80 -6.54
N TYR A 236 18.55 2.53 -6.98
CA TYR A 236 17.59 2.08 -8.01
C TYR A 236 16.13 2.15 -7.54
N GLN A 237 15.87 1.93 -6.25
CA GLN A 237 14.56 2.01 -5.64
C GLN A 237 13.98 3.43 -5.63
N HIS A 238 14.85 4.45 -5.64
CA HIS A 238 14.52 5.77 -5.13
C HIS A 238 13.98 6.74 -6.19
N PHE A 239 12.87 7.42 -5.86
CA PHE A 239 12.33 8.54 -6.62
C PHE A 239 12.09 9.74 -5.70
N GLU A 240 12.47 10.95 -6.13
CA GLU A 240 12.27 12.18 -5.35
C GLU A 240 11.80 13.37 -6.21
N LYS A 241 11.02 14.27 -5.59
CA LYS A 241 10.53 15.52 -6.20
C LYS A 241 10.70 16.72 -5.27
#